data_AF-A0A840DWJ6-F1
#
_entry.id   AF-A0A840DWJ6-F1
#
_cell.length_a   1.000
_cell.length_b   1.000
_cell.length_c   1.000
_cell.angle_alpha   90.00
_cell.angle_beta   90.00
_cell.angle_gamma   90.00
#
_symmetry.space_group_name_H-M   'P 1'
#
loop_
_entity.id
_entity.type
_entity.pdbx_description
1 polymer ?
#
loop_
_entity_poly.entity_id
_entity_poly.type
_entity_poly.pdbx_seq_one_letter_code
_entity_poly.pdbx_strand_id
1 'polypeptide(L)'
;MEAGEDITFESAQNTQSTQNSSESSSMSAGTGYGTGGAGATGSAAFSQGEGSSEEVQHKNSHIIGSGTVHTTSGANTTLAGAVASGERVEMEVGGDFAITSRSDTGQSSSKQNSVSVGFGAGQTGGGSSMSASFQKDQSSSDYHSVVEQSGIKAGDGGFKINVKDKTT
;
A
#
# COMPACT_ATOMS: atom_id res chain seq x y z
N MET A 1 -17.63 29.16 -9.89
CA MET A 1 -16.19 29.38 -10.19
C MET A 1 -16.05 29.58 -11.68
N GLU A 2 -15.20 30.50 -12.12
CA GLU A 2 -14.95 30.78 -13.53
C GLU A 2 -13.44 30.84 -13.76
N ALA A 3 -12.94 30.11 -14.74
CA ALA A 3 -11.55 30.13 -15.18
C ALA A 3 -11.50 30.34 -16.70
N GLY A 4 -10.60 31.21 -17.15
CA GLY A 4 -10.39 31.47 -18.58
C GLY A 4 -9.63 30.36 -19.33
N GLU A 5 -9.02 29.42 -18.60
CA GLU A 5 -8.16 28.36 -19.12
C GLU A 5 -8.64 27.00 -18.57
N ASP A 6 -7.73 26.14 -18.10
CA ASP A 6 -8.06 24.82 -17.57
C ASP A 6 -8.50 24.87 -16.10
N ILE A 7 -9.37 23.94 -15.71
CA ILE A 7 -9.74 23.67 -14.30
C ILE A 7 -9.32 22.25 -13.94
N THR A 8 -8.40 22.09 -12.98
CA THR A 8 -7.99 20.79 -12.47
C THR A 8 -8.24 20.70 -10.97
N PHE A 9 -8.99 19.69 -10.56
CA PHE A 9 -9.13 19.29 -9.17
C PHE A 9 -8.40 17.97 -8.95
N GLU A 10 -7.40 17.98 -8.07
CA GLU A 10 -6.55 16.82 -7.80
C GLU A 10 -6.69 16.33 -6.36
N SER A 11 -6.51 15.02 -6.15
CA SER A 11 -6.39 14.43 -4.81
C SER A 11 -5.14 14.96 -4.09
N ALA A 12 -5.23 15.11 -2.77
CA ALA A 12 -4.03 15.25 -1.94
C ALA A 12 -3.28 13.90 -1.87
N GLN A 13 -1.95 13.97 -1.91
CA GLN A 13 -1.08 12.79 -1.87
C GLN A 13 -0.32 12.75 -0.55
N ASN A 14 -0.32 11.58 0.09
CA ASN A 14 0.48 11.32 1.29
C ASN A 14 1.36 10.09 1.05
N THR A 15 2.67 10.28 1.13
CA THR A 15 3.65 9.21 0.97
C THR A 15 4.22 8.83 2.33
N GLN A 16 4.17 7.54 2.66
CA GLN A 16 4.78 6.97 3.85
C GLN A 16 5.83 5.94 3.44
N SER A 17 7.08 6.18 3.82
CA SER A 17 8.18 5.24 3.60
C SER A 17 8.67 4.69 4.94
N THR A 18 8.78 3.37 5.04
CA THR A 18 9.28 2.65 6.21
C THR A 18 10.48 1.81 5.80
N GLN A 19 11.57 1.91 6.56
CA GLN A 19 12.74 1.05 6.41
C GLN A 19 13.02 0.36 7.74
N ASN A 20 13.21 -0.95 7.70
CA ASN A 20 13.52 -1.78 8.86
C ASN A 20 14.79 -2.58 8.57
N SER A 21 15.67 -2.65 9.56
CA SER A 21 16.79 -3.58 9.61
C SER A 21 16.73 -4.34 10.92
N SER A 22 17.06 -5.61 10.88
CA SER A 22 17.02 -6.50 12.02
C SER A 22 18.20 -7.45 11.97
N GLU A 23 18.83 -7.64 13.13
CA GLU A 23 19.91 -8.60 13.33
C GLU A 23 19.60 -9.36 14.60
N SER A 24 19.70 -10.69 14.54
CA SER A 24 19.47 -11.55 15.69
C SER A 24 20.53 -12.63 15.79
N SER A 25 20.90 -12.94 17.02
CA SER A 25 21.79 -14.04 17.35
C SER A 25 21.19 -14.77 18.54
N SER A 26 21.18 -16.09 18.48
CA SER A 26 20.66 -16.93 19.57
C SER A 26 21.57 -18.13 19.79
N MET A 27 21.68 -18.52 21.05
CA MET A 27 22.38 -19.73 21.47
C MET A 27 21.51 -20.44 22.49
N SER A 28 21.37 -21.75 22.35
CA SER A 28 20.59 -22.56 23.28
C SER A 28 21.32 -23.85 23.61
N ALA A 29 21.12 -24.31 24.84
CA ALA A 29 21.59 -25.61 25.32
C ALA A 29 20.47 -26.26 26.11
N GLY A 30 20.22 -27.54 25.85
CA GLY A 30 19.10 -28.29 26.42
C GLY A 30 19.52 -29.68 26.86
N THR A 31 18.77 -30.21 27.82
CA THR A 31 18.82 -31.63 28.21
C THR A 31 17.40 -32.18 28.17
N GLY A 32 17.22 -33.38 27.62
CA GLY A 32 15.92 -33.97 27.39
C GLY A 32 15.94 -35.49 27.56
N TYR A 33 14.77 -36.06 27.82
CA TYR A 33 14.57 -37.50 27.95
C TYR A 33 13.56 -37.96 26.90
N GLY A 34 13.97 -38.85 26.01
CA GLY A 34 13.15 -39.38 24.93
C GLY A 34 13.11 -40.90 24.91
N THR A 35 12.48 -41.46 23.88
CA THR A 35 12.34 -42.92 23.69
C THR A 35 13.67 -43.68 23.59
N GLY A 36 14.79 -42.97 23.41
CA GLY A 36 16.17 -43.50 23.41
C GLY A 36 17.03 -43.12 24.63
N GLY A 37 16.43 -42.61 25.73
CA GLY A 37 17.15 -42.23 26.95
C GLY A 37 17.42 -40.72 27.11
N ALA A 38 18.30 -40.37 28.04
CA ALA A 38 18.74 -38.99 28.28
C ALA A 38 19.63 -38.49 27.14
N GLY A 39 19.46 -37.24 26.73
CA GLY A 39 20.28 -36.61 25.70
C GLY A 39 20.49 -35.13 25.94
N ALA A 40 21.58 -34.59 25.38
CA ALA A 40 21.88 -33.17 25.41
C ALA A 40 21.84 -32.61 23.99
N THR A 41 21.38 -31.37 23.87
CA THR A 41 21.34 -30.63 22.61
C THR A 41 21.96 -29.25 22.79
N GLY A 42 22.52 -28.72 21.71
CA GLY A 42 22.93 -27.33 21.64
C GLY A 42 22.70 -26.78 20.25
N SER A 43 22.38 -25.50 20.15
CA SER A 43 22.22 -24.82 18.87
C SER A 43 22.68 -23.37 18.96
N ALA A 44 23.15 -22.86 17.81
CA ALA A 44 23.43 -21.46 17.60
C ALA A 44 22.80 -21.03 16.27
N ALA A 45 22.19 -19.85 16.25
CA ALA A 45 21.58 -19.28 15.05
C ALA A 45 21.91 -17.79 14.94
N PHE A 46 22.16 -17.34 13.71
CA PHE A 46 22.33 -15.95 13.35
C PHE A 46 21.36 -15.61 12.21
N SER A 47 20.68 -14.48 12.30
CA SER A 47 19.83 -13.98 11.22
C SER A 47 19.98 -12.48 11.03
N GLN A 48 19.88 -12.04 9.78
CA GLN A 48 19.86 -10.65 9.40
C GLN A 48 18.77 -10.44 8.36
N GLY A 49 17.94 -9.42 8.57
CA GLY A 49 16.82 -9.09 7.72
C GLY A 49 16.74 -7.59 7.46
N GLU A 50 16.38 -7.23 6.24
CA GLU A 50 16.07 -5.87 5.82
C GLU A 50 14.69 -5.85 5.18
N GLY A 51 13.96 -4.76 5.37
CA GLY A 51 12.66 -4.56 4.77
C GLY A 51 12.41 -3.09 4.47
N SER A 52 11.86 -2.81 3.30
CA SER A 52 11.44 -1.47 2.88
C SER A 52 10.01 -1.53 2.42
N SER A 53 9.19 -0.60 2.86
CA SER A 53 7.84 -0.41 2.33
C SER A 53 7.58 1.06 2.03
N GLU A 54 6.92 1.32 0.92
CA GLU A 54 6.47 2.65 0.53
C GLU A 54 5.00 2.59 0.18
N GLU A 55 4.22 3.50 0.75
CA GLU A 55 2.78 3.60 0.52
C GLU A 55 2.44 5.04 0.10
N VAL A 56 1.72 5.19 -1.00
CA VAL A 56 1.15 6.44 -1.47
C VAL A 56 -0.36 6.35 -1.35
N GLN A 57 -0.93 7.16 -0.46
CA GLN A 57 -2.37 7.30 -0.31
C GLN A 57 -2.84 8.58 -0.98
N HIS A 58 -3.92 8.46 -1.76
CA HIS A 58 -4.63 9.55 -2.39
C HIS A 58 -5.90 9.86 -1.59
N LYS A 59 -6.09 11.12 -1.22
CA LYS A 59 -7.34 11.61 -0.62
C LYS A 59 -8.04 12.53 -1.59
N ASN A 60 -9.26 12.18 -1.98
CA ASN A 60 -9.98 12.96 -2.97
C ASN A 60 -10.29 14.37 -2.46
N SER A 61 -10.27 15.33 -3.38
CA SER A 61 -10.71 16.69 -3.12
C SER A 61 -12.23 16.78 -3.21
N HIS A 62 -12.89 17.33 -2.19
CA HIS A 62 -14.36 17.48 -2.18
C HIS A 62 -14.77 18.93 -2.35
N ILE A 63 -15.49 19.22 -3.42
CA ILE A 63 -16.14 20.52 -3.64
C ILE A 63 -17.59 20.35 -3.23
N ILE A 64 -18.01 20.97 -2.13
CA ILE A 64 -19.37 20.82 -1.59
C ILE A 64 -20.08 22.17 -1.68
N GLY A 65 -21.15 22.24 -2.46
CA GLY A 65 -22.07 23.38 -2.50
C GLY A 65 -23.39 23.04 -1.81
N SER A 66 -23.89 23.93 -0.97
CA SER A 66 -25.19 23.81 -0.29
C SER A 66 -26.39 24.18 -1.19
N GLY A 67 -26.24 24.06 -2.51
CA GLY A 67 -27.20 24.54 -3.50
C GLY A 67 -26.69 24.20 -4.91
N THR A 68 -26.71 25.16 -5.82
CA THR A 68 -26.14 24.96 -7.17
C THR A 68 -24.63 25.21 -7.17
N VAL A 69 -23.86 24.18 -7.50
CA VAL A 69 -22.43 24.30 -7.82
C VAL A 69 -22.33 24.66 -9.30
N HIS A 70 -21.84 25.87 -9.61
CA HIS A 70 -21.61 26.31 -10.98
C HIS A 70 -20.11 26.45 -11.26
N THR A 71 -19.61 25.77 -12.29
CA THR A 71 -18.20 25.80 -12.70
C THR A 71 -18.07 26.04 -14.20
N THR A 72 -17.34 27.07 -14.60
CA THR A 72 -17.12 27.42 -16.01
C THR A 72 -15.63 27.44 -16.31
N SER A 73 -15.21 26.70 -17.34
CA SER A 73 -13.82 26.56 -17.80
C SER A 73 -13.72 27.01 -19.25
N GLY A 74 -12.74 27.86 -19.57
CA GLY A 74 -12.46 28.31 -20.93
C GLY A 74 -11.82 27.22 -21.80
N ALA A 75 -11.11 26.27 -21.19
CA ALA A 75 -10.50 25.11 -21.83
C ALA A 75 -10.93 23.81 -21.11
N ASN A 76 -10.00 22.93 -20.75
CA ASN A 76 -10.30 21.59 -20.26
C ASN A 76 -10.66 21.58 -18.77
N THR A 77 -11.48 20.62 -18.35
CA THR A 77 -11.78 20.40 -16.93
C THR A 77 -11.46 18.97 -16.52
N THR A 78 -10.70 18.78 -15.45
CA THR A 78 -10.28 17.47 -14.97
C THR A 78 -10.59 17.27 -13.49
N LEU A 79 -11.25 16.16 -13.14
CA LEU A 79 -11.45 15.66 -11.79
C LEU A 79 -10.55 14.44 -11.56
N ALA A 80 -9.32 14.65 -11.08
CA ALA A 80 -8.30 13.63 -10.87
C ALA A 80 -8.14 13.30 -9.37
N GLY A 81 -9.01 12.44 -8.86
CA GLY A 81 -9.16 12.20 -7.42
C GLY A 81 -9.95 13.33 -6.78
N ALA A 82 -11.12 13.64 -7.34
CA ALA A 82 -11.95 14.74 -6.88
C ALA A 82 -13.45 14.45 -7.06
N VAL A 83 -14.25 14.95 -6.12
CA VAL A 83 -15.70 14.81 -6.09
C VAL A 83 -16.35 16.19 -6.00
N ALA A 84 -17.16 16.55 -6.98
CA ALA A 84 -18.01 17.74 -6.92
C ALA A 84 -19.43 17.35 -6.48
N SER A 85 -19.93 17.96 -5.42
CA SER A 85 -21.21 17.63 -4.79
C SER A 85 -22.07 18.87 -4.54
N GLY A 86 -23.37 18.77 -4.82
CA GLY A 86 -24.36 19.81 -4.49
C GLY A 86 -25.79 19.37 -4.78
N GLU A 87 -26.80 20.18 -4.42
CA GLU A 87 -28.20 19.90 -4.79
C GLU A 87 -28.39 19.91 -6.31
N ARG A 88 -27.68 20.82 -6.99
CA ARG A 88 -27.55 20.85 -8.44
C ARG A 88 -26.10 21.11 -8.84
N VAL A 89 -25.60 20.41 -9.84
CA VAL A 89 -24.25 20.65 -10.36
C VAL A 89 -24.33 21.09 -11.81
N GLU A 90 -23.85 22.30 -12.10
CA GLU A 90 -23.77 22.87 -13.44
C GLU A 90 -22.31 23.11 -13.80
N MET A 91 -21.89 22.57 -14.94
CA MET A 91 -20.53 22.71 -15.41
C MET A 91 -20.50 23.04 -16.90
N GLU A 92 -19.76 24.08 -17.27
CA GLU A 92 -19.50 24.47 -18.65
C GLU A 92 -18.01 24.31 -18.93
N VAL A 93 -17.68 23.37 -19.82
CA VAL A 93 -16.30 23.01 -20.16
C VAL A 93 -16.04 23.41 -21.61
N GLY A 94 -15.12 24.36 -21.79
CA GLY A 94 -14.75 24.92 -23.09
C GLY A 94 -13.95 23.97 -23.99
N GLY A 95 -13.34 22.92 -23.42
CA GLY A 95 -12.61 21.86 -24.12
C GLY A 95 -13.06 20.46 -23.67
N ASP A 96 -12.10 19.61 -23.29
CA ASP A 96 -12.32 18.25 -22.82
C ASP A 96 -12.67 18.20 -21.32
N PHE A 97 -13.55 17.28 -20.94
CA PHE A 97 -13.89 16.96 -19.56
C PHE A 97 -13.39 15.56 -19.20
N ALA A 98 -12.60 15.42 -18.14
CA ALA A 98 -12.05 14.13 -17.71
C ALA A 98 -12.35 13.84 -16.23
N ILE A 99 -12.76 12.61 -15.90
CA ILE A 99 -12.90 12.13 -14.53
C ILE A 99 -12.02 10.91 -14.32
N THR A 100 -10.98 11.05 -13.50
CA THR A 100 -10.03 9.98 -13.21
C THR A 100 -9.98 9.70 -11.72
N SER A 101 -10.27 8.47 -11.31
CA SER A 101 -10.08 8.04 -9.93
C SER A 101 -8.61 7.71 -9.67
N ARG A 102 -8.08 8.12 -8.52
CA ARG A 102 -6.69 7.87 -8.14
C ARG A 102 -6.63 6.61 -7.28
N SER A 103 -5.74 5.70 -7.63
CA SER A 103 -5.48 4.50 -6.85
C SER A 103 -4.41 4.77 -5.81
N ASP A 104 -4.66 4.36 -4.59
CA ASP A 104 -3.63 4.20 -3.57
C ASP A 104 -2.68 3.09 -4.00
N THR A 105 -1.39 3.28 -3.73
CA THR A 105 -0.35 2.33 -4.10
C THR A 105 0.49 1.98 -2.89
N GLY A 106 0.88 0.72 -2.77
CA GLY A 106 1.76 0.26 -1.70
C GLY A 106 2.73 -0.76 -2.25
N GLN A 107 4.02 -0.59 -1.98
CA GLN A 107 5.06 -1.54 -2.32
C GLN A 107 5.77 -1.95 -1.04
N SER A 108 6.05 -3.25 -0.90
CA SER A 108 6.83 -3.76 0.22
C SER A 108 7.79 -4.82 -0.27
N SER A 109 9.05 -4.70 0.12
CA SER A 109 10.13 -5.63 -0.18
C SER A 109 10.80 -6.02 1.13
N SER A 110 11.01 -7.31 1.36
CA SER A 110 11.77 -7.81 2.49
C SER A 110 12.73 -8.92 2.08
N LYS A 111 13.87 -8.96 2.74
CA LYS A 111 14.91 -9.96 2.56
C LYS A 111 15.37 -10.43 3.92
N GLN A 112 15.36 -11.73 4.14
CA GLN A 112 15.82 -12.35 5.38
C GLN A 112 16.82 -13.45 5.05
N ASN A 113 18.00 -13.38 5.67
CA ASN A 113 18.97 -14.46 5.66
C ASN A 113 19.11 -15.01 7.08
N SER A 114 19.15 -16.33 7.23
CA SER A 114 19.45 -16.97 8.50
C SER A 114 20.30 -18.22 8.34
N VAL A 115 21.16 -18.44 9.32
CA VAL A 115 22.07 -19.57 9.41
C VAL A 115 21.94 -20.14 10.81
N SER A 116 21.73 -21.45 10.92
CA SER A 116 21.74 -22.12 12.21
C SER A 116 22.46 -23.46 12.17
N VAL A 117 23.12 -23.77 13.27
CA VAL A 117 23.83 -25.03 13.50
C VAL A 117 23.34 -25.63 14.80
N GLY A 118 23.14 -26.95 14.81
CA GLY A 118 22.65 -27.68 15.98
C GLY A 118 23.32 -29.04 16.11
N PHE A 119 23.60 -29.44 17.33
CA PHE A 119 24.17 -30.74 17.67
C PHE A 119 23.34 -31.43 18.76
N GLY A 120 23.28 -32.76 18.71
CA GLY A 120 22.59 -33.58 19.69
C GLY A 120 23.36 -34.88 19.97
N ALA A 121 23.44 -35.26 21.24
CA ALA A 121 24.06 -36.51 21.66
C ALA A 121 23.12 -37.27 22.61
N GLY A 122 22.80 -38.53 22.28
CA GLY A 122 22.06 -39.46 23.14
C GLY A 122 23.00 -40.34 23.97
N GLN A 123 22.67 -40.60 25.23
CA GLN A 123 23.51 -41.38 26.15
C GLN A 123 23.47 -42.91 25.95
N THR A 124 22.57 -43.45 25.09
CA THR A 124 22.43 -44.91 24.97
C THR A 124 22.17 -45.31 23.53
N GLY A 125 23.23 -45.67 22.80
CA GLY A 125 23.18 -46.37 21.50
C GLY A 125 22.52 -45.65 20.31
N GLY A 126 21.86 -44.51 20.52
CA GLY A 126 21.27 -43.66 19.49
C GLY A 126 22.26 -42.58 19.07
N GLY A 127 22.65 -42.60 17.79
CA GLY A 127 23.75 -41.81 17.24
C GLY A 127 23.69 -40.30 17.50
N SER A 128 24.86 -39.67 17.48
CA SER A 128 25.03 -38.23 17.49
C SER A 128 24.44 -37.61 16.22
N SER A 129 23.62 -36.58 16.37
CA SER A 129 23.04 -35.83 15.26
C SER A 129 23.71 -34.46 15.14
N MET A 130 23.97 -34.05 13.91
CA MET A 130 24.48 -32.72 13.59
C MET A 130 23.63 -32.17 12.45
N SER A 131 23.20 -30.92 12.60
CA SER A 131 22.32 -30.23 11.68
C SER A 131 22.89 -28.87 11.37
N ALA A 132 22.81 -28.47 10.10
CA ALA A 132 23.11 -27.14 9.64
C ALA A 132 22.00 -26.75 8.67
N SER A 133 21.48 -25.53 8.83
CA SER A 133 20.45 -24.98 7.95
C SER A 133 20.81 -23.56 7.56
N PHE A 134 20.58 -23.28 6.28
CA PHE A 134 20.69 -21.97 5.67
C PHE A 134 19.34 -21.65 5.05
N GLN A 135 18.77 -20.50 5.42
CA GLN A 135 17.48 -20.05 4.89
C GLN A 135 17.66 -18.65 4.31
N LYS A 136 17.14 -18.45 3.10
CA LYS A 136 17.07 -17.15 2.44
C LYS A 136 15.65 -16.94 1.94
N ASP A 137 14.98 -15.97 2.55
CA ASP A 137 13.62 -15.61 2.20
C ASP A 137 13.62 -14.21 1.58
N GLN A 138 12.87 -14.05 0.49
CA GLN A 138 12.64 -12.76 -0.14
C GLN A 138 11.15 -12.65 -0.44
N SER A 139 10.56 -11.50 -0.12
CA SER A 139 9.15 -11.23 -0.36
C SER A 139 9.01 -9.86 -1.00
N SER A 140 8.19 -9.77 -2.04
CA SER A 140 7.76 -8.52 -2.66
C SER A 140 6.24 -8.52 -2.71
N SER A 141 5.61 -7.39 -2.39
CA SER A 141 4.17 -7.21 -2.50
C SER A 141 3.87 -5.84 -3.08
N ASP A 142 3.01 -5.85 -4.09
CA ASP A 142 2.49 -4.65 -4.73
C ASP A 142 0.98 -4.56 -4.49
N TYR A 143 0.52 -3.38 -4.10
CA TYR A 143 -0.86 -3.08 -3.79
C TYR A 143 -1.30 -1.87 -4.63
N HIS A 144 -2.44 -2.02 -5.29
CA HIS A 144 -3.11 -0.95 -6.02
C HIS A 144 -4.60 -1.02 -5.75
N SER A 145 -5.17 0.04 -5.20
CA SER A 145 -6.61 0.07 -4.89
C SER A 145 -7.18 1.47 -4.98
N VAL A 146 -8.35 1.60 -5.58
CA VAL A 146 -9.08 2.88 -5.58
C VAL A 146 -10.01 2.89 -4.37
N VAL A 147 -9.60 3.60 -3.31
CA VAL A 147 -10.41 3.74 -2.09
C VAL A 147 -11.62 4.64 -2.33
N GLU A 148 -11.46 5.70 -3.11
CA GLU A 148 -12.54 6.61 -3.46
C GLU A 148 -12.55 6.98 -4.95
N GLN A 149 -13.73 6.91 -5.55
CA GLN A 149 -13.93 7.27 -6.96
C GLN A 149 -14.10 8.77 -7.13
N SER A 150 -13.48 9.33 -8.16
CA SER A 150 -13.77 10.68 -8.62
C SER A 150 -15.16 10.74 -9.24
N GLY A 151 -15.82 11.89 -9.17
CA GLY A 151 -17.12 12.03 -9.82
C GLY A 151 -17.92 13.26 -9.46
N ILE A 152 -19.16 13.27 -9.92
CA ILE A 152 -20.14 14.32 -9.64
C ILE A 152 -21.31 13.70 -8.90
N LYS A 153 -21.67 14.28 -7.75
CA LYS A 153 -22.79 13.86 -6.91
C LYS A 153 -23.81 14.99 -6.83
N ALA A 154 -24.93 14.84 -7.52
CA ALA A 154 -26.03 15.79 -7.46
C ALA A 154 -27.19 15.25 -6.62
N GLY A 155 -27.88 16.15 -5.91
CA GLY A 155 -29.16 15.87 -5.25
C GLY A 155 -30.33 15.93 -6.24
N ASP A 156 -31.51 16.27 -5.73
CA ASP A 156 -32.77 16.28 -6.50
C ASP A 156 -32.76 17.27 -7.68
N GLY A 157 -31.93 18.31 -7.61
CA GLY A 157 -31.74 19.28 -8.69
C GLY A 157 -30.94 18.73 -9.89
N GLY A 158 -30.33 17.55 -9.76
CA GLY A 158 -29.61 16.85 -10.81
C GLY A 158 -28.32 17.53 -11.25
N PHE A 159 -27.74 17.05 -12.35
CA PHE A 159 -26.53 17.64 -12.94
C PHE A 159 -26.76 18.08 -14.38
N LYS A 160 -26.02 19.10 -14.82
CA LYS A 160 -25.95 19.57 -16.20
C LYS A 160 -24.50 19.87 -16.52
N ILE A 161 -23.90 19.07 -17.38
CA ILE A 161 -22.51 19.24 -17.82
C ILE A 161 -22.54 19.48 -19.32
N ASN A 162 -22.13 20.68 -19.73
CA ASN A 162 -21.95 21.04 -21.13
C ASN A 162 -20.47 20.96 -21.45
N VAL A 163 -20.08 20.01 -22.29
CA VAL A 163 -18.69 19.83 -22.75
C VAL A 163 -18.65 20.16 -24.23
N LYS A 164 -17.73 21.04 -24.65
CA LYS A 164 -17.60 21.40 -26.07
C LYS A 164 -16.93 20.31 -26.90
N ASP A 165 -15.98 19.58 -26.31
CA ASP A 165 -15.25 18.52 -26.99
C ASP A 165 -15.55 17.15 -26.36
N LYS A 166 -14.56 16.45 -25.77
CA LYS A 166 -14.71 15.05 -25.35
C LYS A 166 -14.95 14.92 -23.86
N THR A 167 -15.66 13.87 -23.48
CA THR A 167 -15.79 13.42 -22.08
C THR A 167 -15.07 12.08 -21.91
N THR A 168 -14.19 11.99 -20.91
CA THR A 168 -13.32 10.80 -20.68
C THR A 168 -13.32 10.35 -19.22
#